data_AF-A0A949HTY5-F1
#
_entry.id   AF-A0A949HTY5-F1
#
_cell.length_a   1.000
_cell.length_b   1.000
_cell.length_c   1.000
_cell.angle_alpha   90.00
_cell.angle_beta   90.00
_cell.angle_gamma   90.00
#
_symmetry.space_group_name_H-M   'P 1'
#
loop_
_entity.id
_entity.type
_entity.pdbx_description
1 polymer ?
#
loop_
_entity_poly.entity_id
_entity_poly.type
_entity_poly.pdbx_seq_one_letter_code
_entity_poly.pdbx_strand_id
1 'polypeptide(L)' 'MAKQLVFILGAGGHAKMVIEALVSMHQYELYGCLDTDRTAERLLGFPVMQENPQILG' A
#
# COMPACT_ATOMS: atom_id res chain seq x y z
N MET A 1 -12.93 -16.90 -5.74
CA MET A 1 -11.49 -16.88 -6.10
C MET A 1 -10.74 -16.18 -4.98
N ALA A 2 -9.53 -16.62 -4.64
CA ALA A 2 -8.70 -15.90 -3.68
C ALA A 2 -8.26 -14.56 -4.29
N LYS A 3 -8.31 -13.47 -3.51
CA LYS A 3 -7.84 -12.16 -3.95
C LYS A 3 -6.31 -12.15 -3.98
N GLN A 4 -5.72 -11.40 -4.90
CA GLN A 4 -4.27 -11.19 -4.90
C GLN A 4 -3.91 -10.17 -3.82
N LEU A 5 -2.98 -10.54 -2.93
CA LEU A 5 -2.46 -9.64 -1.90
C LEU A 5 -1.51 -8.62 -2.55
N VAL A 6 -1.67 -7.35 -2.22
CA VAL A 6 -0.89 -6.24 -2.78
C VAL A 6 -0.30 -5.38 -1.66
N PHE A 7 0.95 -4.96 -1.88
CA PHE A 7 1.63 -3.88 -1.16
C PHE A 7 1.93 -2.75 -2.15
N ILE A 8 1.81 -1.50 -1.72
CA ILE A 8 2.18 -0.33 -2.52
C ILE A 8 3.54 0.18 -2.07
N LEU A 9 4.44 0.46 -3.01
CA LEU A 9 5.70 1.14 -2.74
C LEU A 9 5.50 2.65 -2.91
N GLY A 10 5.79 3.39 -1.85
CA GLY A 10 5.49 4.80 -1.67
C GLY A 10 4.11 5.08 -1.06
N ALA A 11 4.02 6.14 -0.26
CA ALA A 11 2.82 6.63 0.42
C ALA A 11 2.51 8.11 0.07
N GLY A 12 3.01 8.59 -1.08
CA GLY A 12 2.79 9.95 -1.58
C GLY A 12 1.44 10.17 -2.27
N GLY A 13 1.30 11.30 -2.96
CA GLY A 13 0.06 11.68 -3.66
C GLY A 13 -0.42 10.64 -4.69
N HIS A 14 0.49 10.03 -5.44
CA HIS A 14 0.18 8.99 -6.42
C HIS A 14 -0.38 7.72 -5.78
N ALA A 15 0.14 7.34 -4.59
CA ALA A 15 -0.31 6.15 -3.89
C ALA A 15 -1.80 6.25 -3.53
N LYS A 16 -2.32 7.44 -3.21
CA LYS A 16 -3.74 7.66 -2.94
C LYS A 16 -4.64 7.20 -4.10
N MET A 17 -4.30 7.62 -5.32
CA MET A 17 -5.05 7.26 -6.52
C MET A 17 -4.96 5.75 -6.80
N VAL A 18 -3.79 5.14 -6.58
CA VAL A 18 -3.58 3.70 -6.76
C VAL A 18 -4.43 2.90 -5.76
N ILE A 19 -4.48 3.33 -4.49
CA ILE A 19 -5.32 2.70 -3.46
C ILE A 19 -6.79 2.72 -3.89
N GLU A 20 -7.31 3.88 -4.28
CA GLU A 20 -8.71 4.00 -4.69
C GLU A 20 -9.04 3.12 -5.90
N ALA A 21 -8.14 3.07 -6.89
CA ALA A 21 -8.29 2.20 -8.05
C ALA A 21 -8.32 0.71 -7.63
N LEU A 22 -7.33 0.24 -6.87
CA LEU A 22 -7.24 -1.17 -6.44
C LEU A 22 -8.44 -1.60 -5.59
N VAL A 23 -8.87 -0.74 -4.66
CA VAL A 23 -10.05 -0.99 -3.81
C VAL A 23 -11.32 -1.11 -4.66
N SER A 24 -11.48 -0.25 -5.68
CA SER A 24 -12.64 -0.25 -6.57
C SER A 24 -12.74 -1.50 -7.46
N MET A 25 -11.61 -2.15 -7.78
CA MET A 25 -11.58 -3.33 -8.64
C MET A 25 -12.10 -4.59 -7.95
N HIS A 26 -12.14 -4.61 -6.61
CA HIS A 26 -12.55 -5.74 -5.77
C HIS A 26 -11.79 -7.07 -6.01
N GLN A 27 -10.75 -7.07 -6.84
CA GLN A 27 -9.92 -8.22 -7.22
C GLN A 27 -8.70 -8.40 -6.30
N TYR A 28 -8.31 -7.32 -5.61
CA TYR A 28 -7.13 -7.26 -4.77
C TYR A 28 -7.49 -7.13 -3.30
N GLU A 29 -6.61 -7.66 -2.47
CA GLU A 29 -6.57 -7.38 -1.03
C GLU A 29 -5.36 -6.49 -0.79
N LEU A 30 -5.61 -5.21 -0.52
CA LEU A 30 -4.54 -4.26 -0.24
C LEU A 30 -4.15 -4.36 1.23
N TYR A 31 -2.90 -4.71 1.52
CA TYR A 31 -2.39 -4.80 2.89
C TYR A 31 -1.98 -3.43 3.44
N GLY A 32 -1.20 -2.67 2.67
CA GLY A 32 -0.64 -1.39 3.12
C GLY A 32 0.37 -0.81 2.15
N CYS A 33 0.99 0.29 2.57
CA CYS A 33 2.07 0.96 1.84
C CYS A 33 3.41 0.75 2.56
N LEU A 34 4.49 0.66 1.79
CA LEU A 34 5.87 0.74 2.26
C LEU A 34 6.41 2.10 1.84
N ASP A 35 6.99 2.86 2.76
CA ASP A 35 7.64 4.13 2.41
C ASP A 35 8.97 4.26 3.16
N THR A 36 9.98 4.78 2.46
CA THR A 36 11.28 5.13 3.04
C THR A 36 11.19 6.34 3.98
N ASP A 37 10.30 7.28 3.69
CA ASP A 37 10.08 8.51 4.45
C ASP A 37 8.67 8.49 5.04
N ARG A 38 8.54 7.75 6.15
CA ARG A 38 7.25 7.51 6.80
C ARG A 38 6.73 8.76 7.51
N THR A 39 6.15 9.66 6.72
CA THR A 39 5.55 10.92 7.21
C THR A 39 4.19 10.72 7.90
N ALA A 40 3.53 9.58 7.69
CA ALA A 40 2.25 9.23 8.31
C ALA A 40 2.18 7.74 8.64
N GLU A 41 1.39 7.36 9.66
CA GLU A 41 1.17 5.96 10.03
C GLU A 41 0.15 5.25 9.13
N ARG A 42 -0.73 6.02 8.47
CA ARG A 42 -1.77 5.50 7.59
C ARG A 42 -1.98 6.38 6.37
N LEU A 43 -2.34 5.74 5.25
CA LEU A 43 -2.78 6.38 4.02
C LEU A 43 -4.15 5.82 3.63
N LEU A 44 -5.18 6.68 3.59
CA LEU A 44 -6.56 6.28 3.28
C LEU A 44 -7.06 5.09 4.13
N GLY A 45 -6.64 5.03 5.40
CA GLY A 45 -7.02 3.97 6.33
C GLY A 45 -6.12 2.73 6.32
N PHE A 46 -5.25 2.58 5.32
CA PHE A 46 -4.28 1.48 5.22
C PHE A 46 -2.97 1.83 5.96
N PRO A 47 -2.31 0.86 6.61
CA PRO A 47 -1.05 1.11 7.32
C PRO A 47 0.07 1.52 6.34
N VAL A 48 0.91 2.44 6.78
CA VAL A 48 2.18 2.76 6.14
C VAL A 48 3.28 2.19 7.03
N MET A 49 4.09 1.29 6.47
CA MET A 49 5.22 0.67 7.15
C MET A 49 6.52 1.25 6.59
N GLN A 50 7.57 1.26 7.41
CA GLN A 50 8.90 1.60 6.91
C GLN A 50 9.32 0.56 5.88
N GLU A 51 9.78 1.01 4.72
CA GLU A 51 10.41 0.11 3.77
C GLU A 51 11.66 -0.51 4.42
N ASN A 52 11.70 -1.84 4.49
CA ASN A 52 12.86 -2.59 4.95
C ASN A 52 13.31 -3.50 3.79
N PRO A 53 14.58 -3.44 3.35
CA PRO A 53 15.12 -4.30 2.29
C PRO A 53 14.89 -5.81 2.53
N GLN A 54 14.76 -6.23 3.78
CA GLN A 54 14.48 -7.62 4.16
C GLN A 54 13.03 -8.05 3.89
N ILE A 55 12.11 -7.10 3.65
CA ILE A 55 10.70 -7.36 3.32
C ILE A 55 10.51 -7.59 1.81
N LEU A 56 11.46 -7.09 0.99
CA LEU A 56 11.37 -7.10 -0.48
C LEU A 56 12.34 -8.06 -1.18
N GLY A 57 13.21 -8.75 -0.42
CA GLY A 57 14.12 -9.80 -0.89
C GLY A 57 13.79 -11.16 -0.30
#